data_AF-A0A4Y1WPJ6-F1
#
_entry.id   AF-A0A4Y1WPJ6-F1
#
_cell.length_a   1.000
_cell.length_b   1.000
_cell.length_c   1.000
_cell.angle_alpha   90.00
_cell.angle_beta   90.00
_cell.angle_gamma   90.00
#
_symmetry.space_group_name_H-M   'P 1'
#
loop_
_entity.id
_entity.type
_entity.pdbx_description
1 polymer ?
#
loop_
_entity_poly.entity_id
_entity_poly.type
_entity_poly.pdbx_seq_one_letter_code
_entity_poly.pdbx_strand_id
1 'polypeptide(L)'
;MNTQPILIRETSSPAELAKLAVDAVTRGEVDPLVAYENISRMEKAIELFKKSEEVRDITLHELAKYGHGKTSSDCTIEEVEAGVKYDYSGCNCQALDDLYKMRDAVMADIKEKEKILRALPASGLTDPATGEIFYPPARSSKTTLKVTFKKR
;
A
#
# COMPACT_ATOMS: atom_id res chain seq x y z
N MET A 1 -17.16 33.11 16.17
CA MET A 1 -16.55 31.77 16.19
C MET A 1 -17.41 30.86 15.33
N ASN A 2 -16.99 30.60 14.10
CA ASN A 2 -17.68 29.65 13.21
C ASN A 2 -16.62 28.94 12.36
N THR A 3 -15.77 28.17 13.02
CA THR A 3 -14.88 27.20 12.37
C THR A 3 -15.71 25.98 12.02
N GLN A 4 -16.34 26.01 10.84
CA GLN A 4 -16.70 24.76 10.19
C GLN A 4 -15.40 23.99 9.95
N PRO A 5 -15.29 22.72 10.36
CA PRO A 5 -14.10 21.94 10.07
C PRO A 5 -14.00 21.83 8.55
N ILE A 6 -12.97 22.47 8.00
CA ILE A 6 -12.62 22.46 6.59
C ILE A 6 -12.25 21.02 6.24
N LEU A 7 -13.22 20.27 5.71
CA LEU A 7 -12.95 19.17 4.80
C LEU A 7 -14.02 19.23 3.70
N ILE A 8 -13.59 19.79 2.56
CA ILE A 8 -14.20 19.65 1.22
C ILE A 8 -15.40 20.60 0.98
N ARG A 9 -15.15 21.71 0.29
CA ARG A 9 -16.20 22.42 -0.44
C ARG A 9 -16.61 21.57 -1.65
N GLU A 10 -17.86 21.13 -1.66
CA GLU A 10 -18.71 20.72 -2.80
C GLU A 10 -18.06 19.86 -3.93
N THR A 11 -18.30 18.54 -3.82
CA THR A 11 -18.67 17.60 -4.90
C THR A 11 -17.88 17.61 -6.21
N SER A 12 -16.55 17.74 -6.17
CA SER A 12 -15.71 17.32 -7.30
C SER A 12 -15.24 15.89 -7.08
N SER A 13 -15.37 15.04 -8.09
CA SER A 13 -14.93 13.65 -8.00
C SER A 13 -13.42 13.58 -7.66
N PRO A 14 -12.94 12.49 -7.03
CA PRO A 14 -11.51 12.34 -6.75
C PRO A 14 -10.61 12.52 -7.97
N ALA A 15 -11.11 12.15 -9.17
CA ALA A 15 -10.41 12.33 -10.43
C ALA A 15 -10.26 13.79 -10.84
N GLU A 16 -11.30 14.61 -10.65
CA GLU A 16 -11.26 16.04 -10.96
C GLU A 16 -10.34 16.79 -10.01
N LEU A 17 -10.41 16.48 -8.71
CA LEU A 17 -9.50 17.05 -7.71
C LEU A 17 -8.04 16.70 -8.02
N ALA A 18 -7.76 15.44 -8.38
CA ALA A 18 -6.43 15.01 -8.78
C ALA A 18 -5.95 15.74 -10.04
N LYS A 19 -6.82 15.88 -11.05
CA LYS A 19 -6.49 16.58 -12.29
C LYS A 19 -6.13 18.05 -12.03
N LEU A 20 -6.92 18.75 -11.22
CA LEU A 20 -6.63 20.14 -10.85
C LEU A 20 -5.28 20.28 -10.15
N ALA A 21 -4.97 19.39 -9.20
CA ALA A 21 -3.69 19.39 -8.50
C ALA A 21 -2.51 19.08 -9.44
N VAL A 22 -2.66 18.13 -10.36
CA VAL A 22 -1.65 17.80 -11.38
C VAL A 22 -1.43 18.98 -12.32
N ASP A 23 -2.51 19.61 -12.77
CA ASP A 23 -2.47 20.75 -13.67
C ASP A 23 -1.75 21.95 -13.04
N ALA A 24 -2.04 22.27 -11.77
CA ALA A 24 -1.38 23.37 -11.07
C ALA A 24 0.15 23.20 -11.00
N VAL A 25 0.64 21.97 -10.78
CA VAL A 25 2.08 21.66 -10.77
C VAL A 25 2.66 21.70 -12.17
N THR A 26 2.01 21.07 -13.15
CA THR A 26 2.51 20.96 -14.53
C THR A 26 2.52 22.30 -15.27
N ARG A 27 1.61 23.22 -14.93
CA ARG A 27 1.59 24.61 -15.45
C ARG A 27 2.55 25.55 -14.72
N GLY A 28 3.19 25.10 -13.64
CA GLY A 28 4.13 25.90 -12.84
C GLY A 28 3.47 26.93 -11.91
N GLU A 29 2.18 26.78 -11.62
CA GLU A 29 1.45 27.65 -10.67
C GLU A 29 1.87 27.37 -9.21
N VAL A 30 2.31 26.15 -8.93
CA VAL A 30 2.79 25.70 -7.61
C VAL A 30 4.14 25.00 -7.76
N ASP A 31 5.07 25.28 -6.84
CA ASP A 31 6.34 24.57 -6.76
C ASP A 31 6.12 23.04 -6.57
N PRO A 32 6.74 22.18 -7.40
CA PRO A 32 6.53 20.74 -7.34
C PRO A 32 6.90 20.10 -6.00
N LEU A 33 7.95 20.57 -5.32
CA LEU A 33 8.36 20.01 -4.03
C LEU A 33 7.38 20.40 -2.93
N VAL A 34 6.97 21.66 -2.88
CA VAL A 34 5.95 22.15 -1.95
C VAL A 34 4.62 21.41 -2.15
N ALA A 35 4.20 21.24 -3.41
CA ALA A 35 2.99 20.48 -3.74
C ALA A 35 3.09 19.03 -3.25
N TYR A 36 4.22 18.36 -3.55
CA TYR A 36 4.42 16.96 -3.17
C TYR A 36 4.47 16.75 -1.66
N GLU A 37 5.12 17.66 -0.91
CA GLU A 37 5.13 17.65 0.55
C GLU A 37 3.71 17.83 1.13
N ASN A 38 2.95 18.79 0.61
CA ASN A 38 1.60 19.08 1.09
C ASN A 38 0.66 17.89 0.85
N ILE A 39 0.66 17.30 -0.35
CA ILE A 39 -0.14 16.11 -0.66
C ILE A 39 0.27 14.94 0.23
N SER A 40 1.57 14.74 0.47
CA SER A 40 2.05 13.71 1.38
C SER A 40 1.56 13.90 2.82
N ARG A 41 1.47 15.16 3.29
CA ARG A 41 0.88 15.47 4.62
C ARG A 41 -0.62 15.17 4.65
N MET A 42 -1.34 15.52 3.58
CA MET A 42 -2.77 15.23 3.46
C MET A 42 -3.04 13.72 3.43
N GLU A 43 -2.27 12.97 2.65
CA GLU A 43 -2.33 11.50 2.62
C GLU A 43 -2.14 10.92 4.03
N LYS A 44 -1.13 11.40 4.77
CA LYS A 44 -0.90 10.97 6.14
C LYS A 44 -2.06 11.34 7.08
N ALA A 45 -2.64 12.53 6.94
CA ALA A 45 -3.77 12.96 7.74
C ALA A 45 -5.02 12.09 7.47
N ILE A 46 -5.30 11.77 6.21
CA ILE A 46 -6.40 10.88 5.81
C ILE A 46 -6.17 9.47 6.37
N GLU A 47 -4.94 8.95 6.30
CA GLU A 47 -4.58 7.65 6.88
C GLU A 47 -4.86 7.62 8.39
N LEU A 48 -4.46 8.67 9.13
CA LEU A 48 -4.70 8.78 10.57
C LEU A 48 -6.20 8.87 10.89
N PHE A 49 -6.95 9.64 10.11
CA PHE A 49 -8.41 9.75 10.26
C PHE A 49 -9.10 8.40 10.06
N LYS A 50 -8.77 7.68 8.98
CA LYS A 50 -9.36 6.36 8.69
C LYS A 50 -8.99 5.27 9.71
N LYS A 51 -7.89 5.46 10.47
CA LYS A 51 -7.47 4.56 11.55
C LYS A 51 -8.06 4.92 12.92
N SER A 52 -8.73 6.05 13.06
CA SER A 52 -9.35 6.44 14.32
C SER A 52 -10.54 5.53 14.62
N GLU A 53 -10.46 4.80 15.74
CA GLU A 53 -11.55 3.95 16.21
C GLU A 53 -12.79 4.79 16.57
N GLU A 54 -12.60 5.96 17.18
CA GLU A 54 -13.68 6.87 17.53
C GLU A 54 -14.50 7.30 16.30
N VAL A 55 -13.82 7.69 15.22
CA VAL A 55 -14.47 8.07 13.97
C VAL A 55 -15.18 6.88 13.34
N ARG A 56 -14.54 5.70 13.34
CA ARG A 56 -15.13 4.47 12.80
C ARG A 56 -16.41 4.12 13.54
N ASP A 57 -16.40 4.10 14.86
CA ASP A 57 -17.52 3.64 15.67
C ASP A 57 -18.72 4.59 15.55
N ILE A 58 -18.47 5.92 15.54
CA ILE A 58 -19.52 6.92 15.28
C ILE A 58 -20.09 6.76 13.87
N THR A 59 -19.25 6.52 12.87
CA THR A 59 -19.67 6.35 11.47
C THR A 59 -20.51 5.09 11.28
N LEU A 60 -20.12 3.97 11.90
CA LEU A 60 -20.89 2.72 11.89
C LEU A 60 -22.26 2.90 12.57
N HIS A 61 -22.30 3.61 13.71
CA HIS A 61 -23.56 3.92 14.40
C HIS A 61 -24.50 4.76 13.52
N GLU A 62 -23.96 5.75 12.79
CA GLU A 62 -24.75 6.53 11.83
C GLU A 62 -25.19 5.69 10.63
N LEU A 63 -24.31 4.84 10.09
CA LEU A 63 -24.61 3.97 8.95
C LEU A 63 -25.73 2.98 9.26
N ALA A 64 -25.79 2.45 10.48
CA ALA A 64 -26.81 1.51 10.93
C ALA A 64 -28.25 2.04 10.77
N LYS A 65 -28.44 3.37 10.72
CA LYS A 65 -29.75 4.01 10.43
C LYS A 65 -30.24 3.76 9.01
N TYR A 66 -29.32 3.45 8.09
CA TYR A 66 -29.57 3.19 6.68
C TYR A 66 -29.47 1.69 6.34
N GLY A 67 -29.25 0.83 7.35
CA GLY A 67 -28.97 -0.60 7.17
C GLY A 67 -27.47 -0.88 7.03
N HIS A 68 -27.10 -1.79 6.14
CA HIS A 68 -25.70 -2.20 5.93
C HIS A 68 -24.94 -1.32 4.92
N GLY A 69 -25.60 -0.35 4.29
CA GLY A 69 -24.96 0.49 3.29
C GLY A 69 -25.72 1.76 2.95
N LYS A 70 -24.99 2.79 2.52
CA LYS A 70 -25.52 4.07 2.04
C LYS A 70 -24.78 4.50 0.79
N THR A 71 -25.52 4.66 -0.31
CA THR A 71 -25.00 5.14 -1.60
C THR A 71 -25.35 6.61 -1.80
N SER A 72 -24.36 7.39 -2.23
CA SER A 72 -24.47 8.77 -2.72
C SER A 72 -24.13 8.82 -4.22
N SER A 73 -24.09 10.01 -4.82
CA SER A 73 -23.83 10.18 -6.26
C SER A 73 -22.49 9.59 -6.75
N ASP A 74 -21.47 9.58 -5.91
CA ASP A 74 -20.08 9.27 -6.24
C ASP A 74 -19.41 8.31 -5.26
N CYS A 75 -20.14 7.83 -4.24
CA CYS A 75 -19.59 6.98 -3.19
C CYS A 75 -20.64 6.08 -2.55
N THR A 76 -20.27 4.83 -2.28
CA THR A 76 -21.03 3.90 -1.43
C THR A 76 -20.21 3.60 -0.18
N ILE A 77 -20.85 3.74 0.99
CA ILE A 77 -20.30 3.36 2.29
C ILE A 77 -21.06 2.14 2.76
N GLU A 78 -20.35 1.04 3.01
CA GLU A 78 -20.92 -0.23 3.45
C GLU A 78 -20.19 -0.74 4.69
N GLU A 79 -20.96 -1.38 5.57
CA GLU A 79 -20.41 -2.15 6.68
C GLU A 79 -19.89 -3.48 6.12
N VAL A 80 -18.58 -3.72 6.27
CA VAL A 80 -17.93 -4.95 5.81
C VAL A 80 -17.06 -5.52 6.91
N GLU A 81 -17.08 -6.84 7.05
CA GLU A 81 -16.11 -7.56 7.87
C GLU A 81 -14.80 -7.68 7.09
N ALA A 82 -13.83 -6.82 7.42
CA ALA A 82 -12.53 -6.77 6.75
C ALA A 82 -11.41 -7.27 7.66
N GLY A 83 -10.43 -7.96 7.07
CA GLY A 83 -9.22 -8.38 7.78
C GLY A 83 -9.36 -9.64 8.63
N VAL A 84 -10.33 -10.50 8.33
CA VAL A 84 -10.45 -11.83 8.94
C VAL A 84 -9.15 -12.59 8.72
N LYS A 85 -8.49 -12.96 9.83
CA LYS A 85 -7.27 -13.78 9.83
C LYS A 85 -7.58 -15.05 10.57
N TYR A 86 -7.29 -16.18 9.95
CA TYR A 86 -7.36 -17.48 10.58
C TYR A 86 -6.02 -17.82 11.19
N ASP A 87 -6.00 -18.06 12.50
CA ASP A 87 -4.85 -18.65 13.18
C ASP A 87 -5.00 -20.18 13.14
N TYR A 88 -4.13 -20.83 12.37
CA TYR A 88 -4.11 -22.29 12.22
C TYR A 88 -3.17 -22.98 13.21
N SER A 89 -2.46 -22.24 14.06
CA SER A 89 -1.47 -22.81 15.00
C SER A 89 -2.09 -23.76 16.02
N GLY A 90 -3.36 -23.56 16.37
CA GLY A 90 -4.11 -24.43 17.29
C GLY A 90 -4.89 -25.56 16.63
N CYS A 91 -4.78 -25.74 15.31
CA CYS A 91 -5.57 -26.76 14.60
C CYS A 91 -5.04 -28.18 14.78
N ASN A 92 -3.90 -28.38 15.46
CA ASN A 92 -3.26 -29.68 15.70
C ASN A 92 -3.13 -30.55 14.43
N CYS A 93 -2.86 -29.91 13.29
CA CYS A 93 -2.75 -30.57 11.99
C CYS A 93 -1.26 -30.74 11.64
N GLN A 94 -0.69 -31.89 12.00
CA GLN A 94 0.73 -32.19 11.73
C GLN A 94 1.12 -32.02 10.26
N ALA A 95 0.23 -32.42 9.33
CA ALA A 95 0.47 -32.27 7.90
C ALA A 95 0.64 -30.80 7.48
N LEU A 96 -0.12 -29.89 8.10
CA LEU A 96 0.00 -28.45 7.83
C LEU A 96 1.30 -27.88 8.40
N ASP A 97 1.69 -28.30 9.59
CA ASP A 97 2.95 -27.88 10.21
C ASP A 97 4.17 -28.30 9.37
N ASP A 98 4.14 -29.52 8.82
CA ASP A 98 5.21 -30.02 7.97
C ASP A 98 5.25 -29.28 6.61
N LEU A 99 4.10 -28.90 6.06
CA LEU A 99 4.02 -28.03 4.88
C LEU A 99 4.60 -26.63 5.17
N TYR A 100 4.36 -26.06 6.35
CA TYR A 100 4.97 -24.78 6.72
C TYR A 100 6.49 -24.87 6.85
N LYS A 101 7.02 -25.92 7.49
CA LYS A 101 8.47 -26.15 7.57
C LYS A 101 9.09 -26.29 6.18
N MET A 102 8.46 -27.06 5.30
CA MET A 102 8.94 -27.26 3.93
C MET A 102 8.91 -25.95 3.14
N ARG A 103 7.81 -25.19 3.22
CA ARG A 103 7.70 -23.86 2.61
C ARG A 103 8.83 -22.95 3.08
N ASP A 104 9.08 -22.89 4.38
CA ASP A 104 10.07 -21.98 4.96
C ASP A 104 11.50 -22.35 4.55
N ALA A 105 11.82 -23.66 4.50
CA ALA A 105 13.09 -24.15 3.97
C ALA A 105 13.27 -23.80 2.48
N VAL A 106 12.27 -24.11 1.64
CA VAL A 106 12.31 -23.78 0.20
C VAL A 106 12.43 -22.27 -0.03
N MET A 107 11.73 -21.46 0.76
CA MET A 107 11.82 -19.99 0.69
C MET A 107 13.21 -19.48 1.08
N ALA A 108 13.89 -20.13 2.03
CA ALA A 108 15.27 -19.79 2.38
C ALA A 108 16.22 -20.13 1.22
N ASP A 109 16.09 -21.32 0.63
CA ASP A 109 16.90 -21.76 -0.51
C ASP A 109 16.70 -20.85 -1.73
N ILE A 110 15.45 -20.47 -2.04
CA ILE A 110 15.14 -19.51 -3.12
C ILE A 110 15.83 -18.18 -2.86
N LYS A 111 15.75 -17.63 -1.64
CA LYS A 111 16.39 -16.35 -1.30
C LYS A 111 17.90 -16.39 -1.48
N GLU A 112 18.55 -17.48 -1.08
CA GLU A 112 20.00 -17.63 -1.25
C GLU A 112 20.36 -17.75 -2.73
N LYS A 113 19.60 -18.53 -3.51
CA LYS A 113 19.79 -18.62 -4.97
C LYS A 113 19.58 -17.28 -5.68
N GLU A 114 18.52 -16.54 -5.34
CA GLU A 114 18.30 -15.20 -5.90
C GLU A 114 19.44 -14.24 -5.57
N LYS A 115 19.98 -14.30 -4.35
CA LYS A 115 21.11 -13.49 -3.93
C LYS A 115 22.37 -13.80 -4.75
N ILE A 116 22.64 -15.08 -5.00
CA ILE A 116 23.74 -15.52 -5.87
C ILE A 116 23.53 -15.00 -7.29
N LEU A 117 22.33 -15.19 -7.87
CA LEU A 117 22.01 -14.74 -9.23
C LEU A 117 22.16 -13.22 -9.39
N ARG A 118 21.72 -12.43 -8.41
CA ARG A 118 21.88 -10.96 -8.41
C ARG A 118 23.35 -10.51 -8.39
N ALA A 119 24.26 -11.33 -7.89
CA ALA A 119 25.68 -11.02 -7.81
C ALA A 119 26.48 -11.44 -9.06
N LEU A 120 25.86 -12.12 -10.03
CA LEU A 120 26.53 -12.58 -11.24
C LEU A 120 26.95 -11.42 -12.16
N PRO A 121 28.07 -11.55 -12.89
CA PRO A 121 28.46 -10.58 -13.89
C PRO A 121 27.49 -10.60 -15.09
N ALA A 122 27.39 -9.47 -15.80
CA ALA A 122 26.51 -9.35 -16.97
C ALA A 122 26.83 -10.36 -18.09
N SER A 123 28.09 -10.82 -18.17
CA SER A 123 28.53 -11.84 -19.11
C SER A 123 28.02 -13.25 -18.80
N GLY A 124 27.37 -13.45 -17.64
CA GLY A 124 27.00 -14.76 -17.13
C GLY A 124 28.17 -15.51 -16.51
N LEU A 125 27.87 -16.63 -15.84
CA LEU A 125 28.81 -17.54 -15.21
C LEU A 125 28.46 -18.98 -15.61
N THR A 126 29.45 -19.72 -16.09
CA THR A 126 29.28 -21.15 -16.43
C THR A 126 29.44 -22.01 -15.19
N ASP A 127 28.49 -22.90 -14.95
CA ASP A 127 28.60 -23.97 -13.96
C ASP A 127 29.65 -25.00 -14.42
N PRO A 128 30.72 -25.24 -13.65
CA PRO A 128 31.75 -26.22 -14.02
C PRO A 128 31.25 -27.67 -14.05
N ALA A 129 30.17 -27.99 -13.34
CA ALA A 129 29.65 -29.34 -13.20
C ALA A 129 28.59 -29.69 -14.25
N THR A 130 27.72 -28.75 -14.61
CA THR A 130 26.62 -28.98 -15.55
C THR A 130 26.87 -28.39 -16.94
N GLY A 131 27.81 -27.45 -17.06
CA GLY A 131 28.06 -26.69 -18.29
C GLY A 131 26.99 -25.63 -18.58
N GLU A 132 26.00 -25.45 -17.70
CA GLU A 132 24.97 -24.43 -17.85
C GLU A 132 25.55 -23.02 -17.61
N ILE A 133 25.03 -22.02 -18.32
CA ILE A 133 25.43 -20.62 -18.13
C ILE A 133 24.30 -19.90 -17.38
N PHE A 134 24.60 -19.40 -16.20
CA PHE A 134 23.71 -18.58 -15.40
C PHE A 134 23.90 -17.10 -15.72
N TYR A 135 22.81 -16.35 -15.78
CA TYR A 135 22.84 -14.91 -16.02
C TYR A 135 22.23 -14.15 -14.84
N PRO A 136 22.70 -12.92 -14.57
CA PRO A 136 22.06 -12.08 -13.58
C PRO A 136 20.63 -11.71 -14.01
N PRO A 137 19.74 -11.40 -13.05
CA PRO A 137 18.39 -10.98 -13.37
C PRO A 137 18.41 -9.64 -14.09
N ALA A 138 17.49 -9.48 -15.06
CA ALA A 138 17.25 -8.19 -15.69
C ALA A 138 16.81 -7.16 -14.63
N ARG A 139 17.56 -6.07 -14.49
CA ARG A 139 17.22 -4.97 -13.58
C ARG A 139 16.47 -3.89 -14.34
N SER A 140 15.23 -3.63 -13.92
CA SER A 140 14.49 -2.43 -14.28
C SER A 140 14.25 -1.59 -13.02
N SER A 141 14.37 -0.26 -13.14
CA SER A 141 14.07 0.65 -12.04
C SER A 141 13.43 1.93 -12.56
N LYS A 142 12.50 2.47 -11.78
CA LYS A 142 11.94 3.80 -11.98
C LYS A 142 12.42 4.67 -10.82
N THR A 143 12.90 5.87 -11.12
CA THR A 143 13.23 6.86 -10.09
C THR A 143 11.92 7.41 -9.53
N THR A 144 11.72 7.32 -8.23
CA THR A 144 10.52 7.80 -7.53
C THR A 144 10.90 8.66 -6.33
N LEU A 145 9.95 9.45 -5.84
CA LEU A 145 10.12 10.31 -4.66
C LEU A 145 9.74 9.50 -3.41
N LYS A 146 10.52 9.65 -2.33
CA LYS A 146 10.23 9.07 -1.01
C LYS A 146 10.14 10.19 0.01
N VAL A 147 9.01 10.30 0.69
CA VAL A 147 8.81 11.24 1.81
C VAL A 147 8.91 10.50 3.13
N THR A 148 9.55 11.10 4.13
CA THR A 148 9.66 10.54 5.48
C THR A 148 9.36 11.64 6.49
N PHE A 149 8.33 11.43 7.30
CA PHE A 149 7.99 12.34 8.39
C PHE A 149 8.86 12.04 9.62
N LYS A 150 9.41 13.09 10.23
CA LYS A 150 10.11 12.94 11.52
C LYS A 150 9.08 12.55 12.59
N LYS A 151 9.40 11.54 13.42
CA LYS A 151 8.62 11.27 14.64
C LYS A 151 8.74 12.50 15.54
N ARG A 152 7.60 12.99 16.02
CA ARG A 152 7.54 13.97 17.12
C ARG A 152 7.50 13.21 18.44
#